data_AF-A0A819W4C3-F1
#
_entry.id   AF-A0A819W4C3-F1
#
_cell.length_a   1.000
_cell.length_b   1.000
_cell.length_c   1.000
_cell.angle_alpha   90.00
_cell.angle_beta   90.00
_cell.angle_gamma   90.00
#
_symmetry.space_group_name_H-M   'P 1'
#
loop_
_entity.id
_entity.type
_entity.pdbx_description
1 polymer ?
#
loop_
_entity_poly.entity_id
_entity_poly.type
_entity_poly.pdbx_seq_one_letter_code
_entity_poly.pdbx_strand_id
1 'polypeptide(L)'
;IFVGCYLVEAVLQSDLRCFFDIDCLRQLIDSLSLENISVSDIILNSTASHYQEKSSLLEIVSNLMIEEWNNQTFYNNYFNICQPSVCTATYIGYGNIVYIITTIIGLIGGLTKVYRFIVPIFLRIIVRVIIPFIRKKRGMNNNGEILGNGCLGDDAKTYMLATISPLSIVIDETINTLRYARLVATITNVPQIKTPHLI
;
A
#
# COMPACT_ATOMS: atom_id res chain seq x y z
N ILE A 1 -11.27 37.67 19.27
CA ILE A 1 -10.94 36.48 20.10
C ILE A 1 -11.83 35.34 19.65
N PHE A 2 -11.24 34.22 19.26
CA PHE A 2 -11.93 33.02 18.80
C PHE A 2 -11.85 31.91 19.86
N VAL A 3 -12.88 31.08 19.98
CA VAL A 3 -12.89 29.91 20.87
C VAL A 3 -12.91 28.66 20.01
N GLY A 4 -11.84 27.87 20.10
CA GLY A 4 -11.66 26.63 19.36
C GLY A 4 -11.59 25.42 20.29
N CYS A 5 -11.63 24.23 19.70
CA CYS A 5 -11.45 22.96 20.42
C CYS A 5 -10.04 22.81 21.00
N TYR A 6 -9.05 23.46 20.37
CA TYR A 6 -7.67 23.52 20.83
C TYR A 6 -7.25 24.98 21.07
N LEU A 7 -6.46 25.20 22.13
CA LEU A 7 -5.90 26.53 22.44
C LEU A 7 -5.08 27.11 21.28
N VAL A 8 -4.27 26.27 20.63
CA VAL A 8 -3.43 26.68 19.51
C VAL A 8 -4.26 27.13 18.31
N GLU A 9 -5.33 26.39 17.99
CA GLU A 9 -6.25 26.74 16.91
C GLU A 9 -7.02 28.03 17.21
N ALA A 10 -7.50 28.17 18.44
CA ALA A 10 -8.19 29.37 18.93
C ALA A 10 -7.30 30.62 18.85
N VAL A 11 -6.02 30.48 19.22
CA VAL A 11 -5.03 31.56 19.17
C VAL A 11 -4.66 31.93 17.73
N LEU A 12 -4.42 30.94 16.86
CA LEU A 12 -4.09 31.18 15.45
C LEU A 12 -5.23 31.86 14.68
N GLN A 13 -6.48 31.53 14.99
CA GLN A 13 -7.65 32.16 14.37
C GLN A 13 -8.05 33.49 15.00
N SER A 14 -7.44 33.86 16.13
CA SER A 14 -7.66 35.17 16.74
C SER A 14 -6.89 36.27 16.03
N ASP A 15 -7.28 37.51 16.30
CA ASP A 15 -6.65 38.73 15.78
C ASP A 15 -6.25 39.67 16.92
N LEU A 16 -5.35 40.61 16.61
CA LEU A 16 -4.73 41.52 17.57
C LEU A 16 -5.48 42.85 17.72
N ARG A 17 -6.70 42.96 17.18
CA ARG A 17 -7.50 44.20 17.16
C ARG A 17 -7.62 44.88 18.53
N CYS A 18 -7.79 44.11 19.60
CA CYS A 18 -7.93 44.68 20.94
C CYS A 18 -6.66 45.39 21.46
N PHE A 19 -5.49 45.19 20.84
CA PHE A 19 -4.28 45.93 21.23
C PHE A 19 -4.22 47.35 20.64
N PHE A 20 -5.12 47.68 19.71
CA PHE A 20 -5.22 48.99 19.06
C PHE A 20 -6.47 49.78 19.47
N ASP A 21 -7.36 49.18 20.27
CA ASP A 21 -8.63 49.76 20.70
C ASP A 21 -8.79 49.66 22.22
N ILE A 22 -8.92 50.83 22.87
CA ILE A 22 -9.05 50.98 24.33
C ILE A 22 -10.30 50.27 24.86
N ASP A 23 -11.41 50.35 24.15
CA ASP A 23 -12.69 49.80 24.62
C ASP A 23 -12.70 48.26 24.52
N CYS A 24 -12.09 47.73 23.45
CA CYS A 24 -11.87 46.28 23.27
C CYS A 24 -10.95 45.73 24.37
N LEU A 25 -9.85 46.44 24.67
CA LEU A 25 -8.87 46.03 25.68
C LEU A 25 -9.47 46.04 27.09
N ARG A 26 -10.30 47.04 27.42
CA ARG A 26 -11.02 47.10 28.70
C ARG A 26 -11.96 45.91 28.90
N GLN A 27 -12.78 45.60 27.89
CA GLN A 27 -13.68 44.45 27.94
C GLN A 27 -12.93 43.13 28.12
N LEU A 28 -11.74 43.01 27.50
CA LEU A 28 -10.89 41.84 27.65
C LEU A 28 -10.32 41.71 29.08
N ILE A 29 -9.77 42.80 29.61
CA ILE A 29 -9.22 42.86 30.98
C ILE A 29 -10.31 42.53 32.02
N ASP A 30 -11.50 43.11 31.85
CA ASP A 30 -12.66 42.86 32.72
C ASP A 30 -13.09 41.37 32.65
N SER A 31 -13.09 40.78 31.45
CA SER A 31 -13.41 39.35 31.28
C SER A 31 -12.38 38.40 31.92
N LEU A 32 -11.14 38.86 32.07
CA LEU A 32 -10.04 38.12 32.69
C LEU A 32 -9.86 38.43 34.18
N SER A 33 -10.69 39.31 34.76
CA SER A 33 -10.63 39.71 36.18
C SER A 33 -9.24 40.22 36.62
N LEU A 34 -8.52 40.89 35.71
CA LEU A 34 -7.19 41.45 36.00
C LEU A 34 -7.35 42.83 36.66
N GLU A 35 -7.19 42.90 37.98
CA GLU A 35 -7.17 44.17 38.71
C GLU A 35 -5.79 44.88 38.58
N ASN A 36 -5.78 46.21 38.48
CA ASN A 36 -4.61 47.12 38.50
C ASN A 36 -3.80 47.34 37.20
N ILE A 37 -4.38 47.23 36.00
CA ILE A 37 -3.68 47.56 34.73
C ILE A 37 -4.15 48.90 34.16
N SER A 38 -3.24 49.86 33.98
CA SER A 38 -3.48 51.11 33.25
C SER A 38 -3.52 50.83 31.74
N VAL A 39 -4.73 50.81 31.18
CA VAL A 39 -4.99 50.48 29.76
C VAL A 39 -4.29 51.45 28.79
N SER A 40 -4.06 52.70 29.19
CA SER A 40 -3.43 53.73 28.36
C SER A 40 -1.98 53.45 27.96
N ASP A 41 -1.27 52.62 28.74
CA ASP A 41 0.16 52.37 28.52
C ASP A 41 0.42 51.19 27.57
N ILE A 42 -0.64 50.44 27.21
CA ILE A 42 -0.55 49.18 26.45
C ILE A 42 -1.01 49.36 24.99
N ILE A 43 -1.71 50.46 24.68
CA ILE A 43 -2.24 50.69 23.33
C ILE A 43 -1.10 50.84 22.33
N LEU A 44 -1.11 49.96 21.33
CA LEU A 44 -0.17 49.99 20.22
C LEU A 44 -0.63 51.00 19.18
N ASN A 45 0.34 51.61 18.49
CA ASN A 45 0.06 52.49 17.36
C ASN A 45 0.07 51.67 16.07
N SER A 46 -1.05 51.69 15.33
CA SER A 46 -1.20 50.88 14.11
C SER A 46 -0.38 51.36 12.92
N THR A 47 0.19 52.57 12.97
CA THR A 47 1.05 53.08 11.90
C THR A 47 2.48 52.51 11.93
N ALA A 48 2.84 51.77 12.97
CA ALA A 48 4.19 51.23 13.16
C ALA A 48 4.39 49.82 12.55
N SER A 49 3.32 49.15 12.10
CA SER A 49 3.39 47.80 11.56
C SER A 49 2.95 47.75 10.10
N HIS A 50 3.55 46.84 9.34
CA HIS A 50 3.09 46.49 7.99
C HIS A 50 1.78 45.67 8.02
N TYR A 51 1.50 44.98 9.13
CA TYR A 51 0.31 44.17 9.28
C TYR A 51 -0.93 45.02 9.57
N GLN A 52 -2.04 44.69 8.89
CA GLN A 52 -3.32 45.34 9.18
C GLN A 52 -3.84 44.93 10.56
N GLU A 53 -4.50 45.84 11.29
CA GLU A 53 -5.05 45.58 12.63
C GLU A 53 -5.98 44.34 12.68
N LYS A 54 -6.60 43.98 11.55
CA LYS A 54 -7.53 42.84 11.39
C LYS A 54 -6.86 41.56 10.88
N SER A 55 -5.55 41.56 10.67
CA SER A 55 -4.84 40.37 10.23
C SER A 55 -4.92 39.27 11.31
N SER A 56 -5.10 38.03 10.85
CA SER A 56 -5.15 36.89 11.76
C SER A 56 -3.76 36.54 12.28
N LEU A 57 -3.68 36.02 13.51
CA LEU A 57 -2.41 35.61 14.07
C LEU A 57 -1.76 34.49 13.26
N LEU A 58 -2.56 33.63 12.61
CA LEU A 58 -2.11 32.64 11.63
C LEU A 58 -1.34 33.29 10.47
N GLU A 59 -1.88 34.35 9.89
CA GLU A 59 -1.25 35.07 8.78
C GLU A 59 0.09 35.69 9.22
N ILE A 60 0.09 36.35 10.38
CA ILE A 60 1.29 36.97 10.97
C ILE A 60 2.37 35.91 11.24
N VAL A 61 2.02 34.80 11.87
CA VAL A 61 2.95 33.69 12.15
C VAL A 61 3.42 33.01 10.86
N SER A 62 2.56 32.87 9.85
CA SER A 62 2.94 32.29 8.55
C SER A 62 3.98 33.13 7.81
N ASN A 63 3.96 34.44 8.03
CA ASN A 63 4.95 35.39 7.51
C ASN A 63 6.12 35.61 8.49
N LEU A 64 6.30 34.69 9.45
CA LEU A 64 7.33 34.73 10.50
C LEU A 64 7.34 36.02 11.33
N MET A 65 6.22 36.75 11.37
CA MET A 65 6.09 38.03 12.07
C MET A 65 7.11 39.07 11.59
N ILE A 66 7.53 38.99 10.32
CA ILE A 66 8.51 39.91 9.74
C ILE A 66 7.80 41.21 9.35
N GLU A 67 8.22 42.33 9.91
CA GLU A 67 7.67 43.66 9.61
C GLU A 67 8.25 44.22 8.30
N GLU A 68 9.57 44.11 8.10
CA GLU A 68 10.25 44.58 6.89
C GLU A 68 11.35 43.62 6.46
N TRP A 69 11.41 43.34 5.15
CA TRP A 69 12.50 42.59 4.54
C TRP A 69 13.66 43.51 4.22
N ASN A 70 14.66 43.58 5.11
CA ASN A 70 15.91 44.24 4.80
C ASN A 70 16.84 43.31 4.00
N ASN A 71 17.05 43.61 2.72
CA ASN A 71 17.96 42.84 1.85
C ASN A 71 19.45 43.02 2.17
N GLN A 72 19.80 43.90 3.12
CA GLN A 72 21.16 44.10 3.63
C GLN A 72 21.39 43.39 4.97
N THR A 73 20.79 42.22 5.16
CA THR A 73 20.93 41.44 6.39
C THR A 73 22.38 40.95 6.56
N PHE A 74 23.18 41.69 7.33
CA PHE A 74 24.47 41.24 7.84
C PHE A 74 24.22 40.19 8.94
N TYR A 75 23.99 38.95 8.54
CA TYR A 75 23.83 37.81 9.45
C TYR A 75 24.99 37.65 10.43
N ASN A 76 26.19 38.15 10.07
CA ASN A 76 27.36 38.17 10.96
C ASN A 76 27.06 38.82 12.32
N ASN A 77 26.32 39.94 12.37
CA ASN A 77 26.07 40.62 13.63
C ASN A 77 25.09 39.82 14.51
N TYR A 78 24.07 39.22 13.90
CA TYR A 78 23.13 38.32 14.57
C TYR A 78 23.82 37.06 15.12
N PHE A 79 24.68 36.42 14.32
CA PHE A 79 25.46 35.26 14.75
C PHE A 79 26.50 35.60 15.82
N ASN A 80 27.09 36.80 15.79
CA ASN A 80 28.02 37.27 16.81
C ASN A 80 27.33 37.58 18.14
N ILE A 81 26.12 38.14 18.11
CA ILE A 81 25.33 38.37 19.34
C ILE A 81 24.88 37.04 19.94
N CYS A 82 24.44 36.11 19.10
CA CYS A 82 23.94 34.81 19.54
C CYS A 82 25.04 33.75 19.70
N GLN A 83 26.33 34.12 19.65
CA GLN A 83 27.51 33.25 19.55
C GLN A 83 27.31 31.92 20.29
N PRO A 84 26.81 30.87 19.61
CA PRO A 84 26.43 29.66 20.30
C PRO A 84 27.72 28.95 20.71
N SER A 85 27.86 28.65 22.00
CA SER A 85 29.03 27.96 22.53
C SER A 85 29.16 26.53 21.99
N VAL A 86 28.09 25.99 21.42
CA VAL A 86 28.03 24.66 20.82
C VAL A 86 27.21 24.74 19.54
N CYS A 87 27.84 24.43 18.41
CA CYS A 87 27.14 24.19 17.15
C CYS A 87 26.75 22.72 17.07
N THR A 88 25.46 22.42 17.10
CA THR A 88 24.94 21.08 16.78
C THR A 88 24.51 21.04 15.33
N ALA A 89 25.25 20.32 14.49
CA ALA A 89 24.79 20.01 13.14
C ALA A 89 23.62 19.04 13.24
N THR A 90 22.39 19.52 13.01
CA THR A 90 21.24 18.64 12.86
C THR A 90 21.30 18.01 11.47
N TYR A 91 21.80 16.78 11.39
CA TYR A 91 21.61 15.97 10.20
C TYR A 91 20.12 15.65 10.07
N ILE A 92 19.45 16.32 9.13
CA ILE A 92 18.10 15.96 8.70
C ILE A 92 18.24 14.72 7.82
N GLY A 93 18.48 13.58 8.45
CA GLY A 93 18.50 12.28 7.79
C GLY A 93 17.07 11.93 7.38
N TYR A 94 16.76 12.07 6.10
CA TYR A 94 15.47 11.64 5.55
C TYR A 94 15.34 10.13 5.65
N GLY A 95 14.67 9.69 6.71
CA GLY A 95 14.37 8.29 6.97
C GLY A 95 14.02 8.10 8.43
N ASN A 96 12.79 8.48 8.81
CA ASN A 96 12.27 8.08 10.11
C ASN A 96 12.40 6.56 10.22
N ILE A 97 13.11 6.06 11.23
CA ILE A 97 13.39 4.63 11.38
C ILE A 97 12.11 3.80 11.40
N VAL A 98 11.04 4.38 11.95
CA VAL A 98 9.69 3.80 11.96
C VAL A 98 9.18 3.61 10.53
N TYR A 99 9.37 4.60 9.65
CA TYR A 99 8.96 4.53 8.25
C TYR A 99 9.69 3.42 7.48
N ILE A 100 10.99 3.27 7.70
CA ILE A 100 11.80 2.20 7.08
C ILE A 100 11.28 0.83 7.52
N ILE A 101 11.05 0.65 8.83
CA ILE A 101 10.55 -0.60 9.39
C ILE A 101 9.15 -0.92 8.85
N THR A 102 8.23 0.05 8.84
CA THR A 102 6.87 -0.17 8.31
C THR A 102 6.87 -0.54 6.83
N THR A 103 7.79 0.02 6.05
CA THR A 103 7.93 -0.28 4.63
C THR A 103 8.41 -1.72 4.42
N ILE A 104 9.41 -2.17 5.20
CA ILE A 104 9.92 -3.55 5.13
C ILE A 104 8.83 -4.55 5.52
N ILE A 105 8.09 -4.29 6.60
CA ILE A 105 6.99 -5.16 7.05
C ILE A 105 5.87 -5.22 5.98
N GLY A 106 5.51 -4.07 5.40
CA GLY A 106 4.52 -4.00 4.32
C GLY A 106 4.96 -4.76 3.07
N LEU A 107 6.23 -4.68 2.71
CA LEU A 107 6.77 -5.35 1.52
C LEU A 107 6.84 -6.87 1.70
N ILE A 108 7.31 -7.36 2.85
CA ILE A 108 7.33 -8.79 3.17
C ILE A 108 5.90 -9.36 3.25
N GLY A 109 5.01 -8.62 3.91
CA GLY A 109 3.61 -9.00 4.08
C GLY A 109 2.87 -9.05 2.74
N GLY A 110 3.02 -8.01 1.91
CA GLY A 110 2.42 -7.94 0.59
C GLY A 110 2.94 -9.04 -0.34
N LEU A 111 4.26 -9.21 -0.44
CA LEU A 111 4.88 -10.17 -1.35
C LEU A 111 4.44 -11.60 -1.07
N THR A 112 4.35 -11.97 0.21
CA THR A 112 3.93 -13.32 0.61
C THR A 112 2.47 -13.60 0.25
N LYS A 113 1.58 -12.61 0.42
CA LYS A 113 0.15 -12.75 0.09
C LYS A 113 -0.07 -12.78 -1.41
N VAL A 114 0.60 -11.90 -2.15
CA VAL A 114 0.54 -11.84 -3.62
C VAL A 114 1.03 -13.16 -4.21
N TYR A 115 2.15 -13.71 -3.74
CA TYR A 115 2.66 -14.99 -4.23
C TYR A 115 1.66 -16.13 -4.04
N ARG A 116 1.07 -16.26 -2.85
CA ARG A 116 0.06 -17.29 -2.56
C ARG A 116 -1.20 -17.15 -3.41
N PHE A 117 -1.54 -15.93 -3.83
CA PHE A 117 -2.67 -15.67 -4.72
C PHE A 117 -2.34 -15.91 -6.20
N ILE A 118 -1.12 -15.55 -6.60
CA ILE A 118 -0.59 -15.70 -7.96
C ILE A 118 -0.43 -17.18 -8.33
N VAL A 119 0.16 -18.00 -7.47
CA VAL A 119 0.43 -19.43 -7.76
C VAL A 119 -0.80 -20.20 -8.27
N PRO A 120 -1.97 -20.20 -7.60
CA PRO A 120 -3.14 -20.93 -8.08
C PRO A 120 -3.68 -20.37 -9.40
N ILE A 121 -3.56 -19.06 -9.65
CA ILE A 121 -4.01 -18.43 -10.90
C ILE A 121 -3.15 -18.91 -12.07
N PHE A 122 -1.83 -18.88 -11.92
CA PHE A 122 -0.90 -19.35 -12.95
C PHE A 122 -1.12 -20.84 -13.25
N LEU A 123 -1.30 -21.68 -12.21
CA LEU A 123 -1.59 -23.10 -12.41
C LEU A 123 -2.93 -23.33 -13.12
N ARG A 124 -3.99 -22.56 -12.81
CA ARG A 124 -5.26 -22.63 -13.55
C ARG A 124 -5.08 -22.26 -15.02
N ILE A 125 -4.32 -21.21 -15.32
CA ILE A 125 -4.07 -20.78 -16.70
C ILE A 125 -3.30 -21.86 -17.46
N ILE A 126 -2.26 -22.44 -16.85
CA ILE A 126 -1.49 -23.52 -17.47
C ILE A 126 -2.41 -24.71 -17.79
N VAL A 127 -3.18 -25.18 -16.81
CA VAL A 127 -4.03 -26.38 -16.98
C VAL A 127 -5.17 -26.13 -17.94
N ARG A 128 -5.91 -25.02 -17.80
CA ARG A 128 -7.12 -24.75 -18.59
C ARG A 128 -6.85 -24.20 -19.99
N VAL A 129 -5.74 -23.52 -20.22
CA VAL A 129 -5.47 -22.83 -21.49
C VAL A 129 -4.28 -23.43 -22.22
N ILE A 130 -3.14 -23.60 -21.54
CA ILE A 130 -1.90 -24.01 -22.20
C ILE A 130 -1.94 -25.50 -22.57
N ILE A 131 -2.35 -26.39 -21.67
CA ILE A 131 -2.44 -27.84 -21.95
C ILE A 131 -3.36 -28.17 -23.13
N PRO A 132 -4.62 -27.68 -23.21
CA PRO A 132 -5.48 -27.99 -24.36
C PRO A 132 -4.96 -27.36 -25.66
N PHE A 133 -4.32 -26.19 -25.60
CA PHE A 133 -3.68 -25.60 -26.77
C PHE A 133 -2.52 -26.47 -27.30
N ILE A 134 -1.67 -27.01 -26.41
CA ILE A 134 -0.61 -27.95 -26.79
C ILE A 134 -1.21 -29.26 -27.34
N ARG A 135 -2.26 -29.80 -26.71
CA ARG A 135 -2.94 -31.02 -27.20
C ARG A 135 -3.53 -30.83 -28.59
N LYS A 136 -4.17 -29.69 -28.87
CA LYS A 136 -4.71 -29.35 -30.20
C LYS A 136 -3.61 -29.29 -31.26
N LYS A 137 -2.41 -28.79 -30.91
CA LYS A 137 -1.27 -28.75 -31.83
C LYS A 137 -0.68 -30.13 -32.14
N ARG A 138 -0.74 -31.10 -31.21
CA ARG A 138 -0.32 -32.50 -31.46
C ARG A 138 -1.33 -33.30 -32.28
N GLY A 139 -2.63 -33.07 -32.09
CA GLY A 139 -3.68 -33.78 -32.84
C GLY A 139 -3.62 -33.57 -34.36
N MET A 140 -3.02 -32.48 -34.84
CA MET A 140 -2.87 -32.19 -36.27
C MET A 140 -1.63 -32.85 -36.91
N ASN A 141 -0.80 -33.54 -36.11
CA ASN A 141 0.41 -34.24 -36.56
C ASN A 141 0.28 -35.78 -36.49
N ASN A 142 -0.84 -36.30 -35.98
CA ASN A 142 -1.10 -37.72 -35.79
C ASN A 142 -2.07 -38.25 -36.86
N ASN A 143 -1.66 -38.29 -38.12
CA ASN A 143 -2.40 -39.00 -39.17
C ASN A 143 -2.17 -40.53 -39.12
N GLY A 144 -1.98 -41.12 -37.92
CA GLY A 144 -1.49 -42.49 -37.78
C GLY A 144 -1.90 -43.28 -36.53
N GLU A 145 -2.92 -42.88 -35.77
CA GLU A 145 -3.39 -43.68 -34.61
C GLU A 145 -4.69 -44.43 -34.94
N ILE A 146 -4.56 -45.56 -35.63
CA ILE A 146 -5.63 -46.58 -35.83
C ILE A 146 -5.32 -47.83 -34.98
N LEU A 147 -4.60 -47.68 -33.85
CA LEU A 147 -4.12 -48.79 -33.01
C LEU A 147 -4.95 -49.00 -31.73
N GLY A 148 -6.27 -48.80 -31.81
CA GLY A 148 -7.18 -48.96 -30.66
C GLY A 148 -8.14 -50.15 -30.75
N ASN A 149 -8.32 -50.72 -31.94
CA ASN A 149 -9.46 -51.60 -32.23
C ASN A 149 -9.26 -53.07 -31.81
N GLY A 150 -8.18 -53.41 -31.08
CA GLY A 150 -7.91 -54.81 -30.66
C GLY A 150 -7.36 -54.98 -29.23
N CYS A 151 -7.49 -53.97 -28.36
CA CYS A 151 -6.90 -54.01 -27.02
C CYS A 151 -7.92 -54.02 -25.86
N LEU A 152 -9.15 -53.54 -26.05
CA LEU A 152 -10.19 -53.56 -25.02
C LEU A 152 -11.25 -54.62 -25.36
N GLY A 153 -11.36 -55.66 -24.54
CA GLY A 153 -12.34 -56.75 -24.72
C GLY A 153 -11.95 -57.82 -25.73
N ASP A 154 -10.68 -57.86 -26.17
CA ASP A 154 -10.21 -58.69 -27.28
C ASP A 154 -9.05 -59.62 -26.87
N ASP A 155 -8.38 -60.20 -27.86
CA ASP A 155 -7.31 -61.22 -27.80
C ASP A 155 -5.94 -60.74 -27.24
N ALA A 156 -5.94 -59.81 -26.27
CA ALA A 156 -4.72 -59.22 -25.75
C ALA A 156 -4.74 -59.02 -24.22
N LYS A 157 -3.59 -59.20 -23.58
CA LYS A 157 -3.37 -58.74 -22.21
C LYS A 157 -3.13 -57.22 -22.24
N THR A 158 -4.01 -56.48 -21.58
CA THR A 158 -3.99 -55.01 -21.61
C THR A 158 -3.80 -54.47 -20.21
N TYR A 159 -2.93 -53.46 -20.07
CA TYR A 159 -2.70 -52.74 -18.83
C TYR A 159 -3.10 -51.28 -19.01
N MET A 160 -3.89 -50.77 -18.08
CA MET A 160 -4.24 -49.36 -18.03
C MET A 160 -3.36 -48.66 -16.99
N LEU A 161 -2.64 -47.61 -17.42
CA LEU A 161 -1.87 -46.76 -16.51
C LEU A 161 -2.60 -45.43 -16.33
N ALA A 162 -3.26 -45.24 -15.18
CA ALA A 162 -3.94 -44.00 -14.85
C ALA A 162 -2.99 -43.06 -14.08
N THR A 163 -2.62 -41.94 -14.68
CA THR A 163 -1.81 -40.90 -14.03
C THR A 163 -2.73 -39.81 -13.46
N ILE A 164 -2.50 -39.45 -12.20
CA ILE A 164 -3.39 -38.57 -11.41
C ILE A 164 -2.55 -37.56 -10.63
N SER A 165 -3.05 -36.33 -10.49
CA SER A 165 -2.41 -35.28 -9.69
C SER A 165 -3.15 -35.08 -8.35
N PRO A 166 -2.45 -35.07 -7.20
CA PRO A 166 -3.08 -34.89 -5.88
C PRO A 166 -3.44 -33.43 -5.55
N LEU A 167 -3.26 -32.49 -6.48
CA LEU A 167 -3.57 -31.08 -6.25
C LEU A 167 -5.09 -30.85 -6.15
N SER A 168 -5.50 -30.08 -5.14
CA SER A 168 -6.92 -29.74 -4.91
C SER A 168 -7.59 -29.05 -6.11
N ILE A 169 -6.81 -28.37 -6.94
CA ILE A 169 -7.27 -27.63 -8.11
C ILE A 169 -7.63 -28.52 -9.31
N VAL A 170 -7.24 -29.80 -9.29
CA VAL A 170 -7.44 -30.78 -10.38
C VAL A 170 -8.26 -31.99 -9.89
N ILE A 171 -9.00 -31.84 -8.78
CA ILE A 171 -9.78 -32.93 -8.19
C ILE A 171 -10.88 -33.42 -9.15
N ASP A 172 -11.56 -32.53 -9.88
CA ASP A 172 -12.66 -32.93 -10.77
C ASP A 172 -12.17 -33.79 -11.94
N GLU A 173 -11.04 -33.41 -12.56
CA GLU A 173 -10.40 -34.22 -13.61
C GLU A 173 -9.93 -35.57 -13.05
N THR A 174 -9.34 -35.54 -11.85
CA THR A 174 -8.90 -36.75 -11.13
C THR A 174 -10.06 -37.72 -10.90
N ILE A 175 -11.22 -37.23 -10.44
CA ILE A 175 -12.42 -38.04 -10.22
C ILE A 175 -12.92 -38.65 -11.52
N ASN A 176 -12.90 -37.91 -12.62
CA ASN A 176 -13.31 -38.42 -13.93
C ASN A 176 -12.36 -39.52 -14.44
N THR A 177 -11.05 -39.33 -14.30
CA THR A 177 -10.06 -40.37 -14.65
C THR A 177 -10.23 -41.63 -13.78
N LEU A 178 -10.48 -41.47 -12.47
CA LEU A 178 -10.75 -42.58 -11.57
C LEU A 178 -12.04 -43.33 -11.92
N ARG A 179 -13.12 -42.60 -12.27
CA ARG A 179 -14.37 -43.21 -12.75
C ARG A 179 -14.13 -44.03 -14.00
N TYR A 180 -13.38 -43.50 -14.96
CA TYR A 180 -13.07 -44.22 -16.19
C TYR A 180 -12.21 -45.47 -15.91
N ALA A 181 -11.15 -45.34 -15.09
CA ALA A 181 -10.33 -46.48 -14.70
C ALA A 181 -11.14 -47.60 -14.01
N ARG A 182 -12.12 -47.23 -13.19
CA ARG A 182 -13.04 -48.17 -12.55
C ARG A 182 -13.92 -48.90 -13.55
N LEU A 183 -14.39 -48.24 -14.61
CA LEU A 183 -15.16 -48.88 -15.68
C LEU A 183 -14.30 -49.84 -16.50
N VAL A 184 -13.04 -49.49 -16.78
CA VAL A 184 -12.14 -50.36 -17.55
C VAL A 184 -11.78 -51.62 -16.78
N ALA A 185 -11.71 -51.55 -15.44
CA ALA A 185 -11.46 -52.72 -14.59
C ALA A 185 -12.53 -53.81 -14.68
N THR A 186 -13.74 -53.50 -15.16
CA THR A 186 -14.80 -54.49 -15.37
C THR A 186 -14.72 -55.20 -16.73
N ILE A 187 -13.82 -54.76 -17.62
CA ILE A 187 -13.65 -55.37 -18.94
C ILE A 187 -12.79 -56.62 -18.80
N THR A 188 -13.27 -57.75 -19.31
CA THR A 188 -12.54 -59.02 -19.35
C THR A 188 -11.96 -59.26 -20.75
N ASN A 189 -10.65 -59.49 -20.84
CA ASN A 189 -10.00 -59.90 -22.08
C ASN A 189 -9.78 -61.42 -22.08
N VAL A 190 -9.87 -62.04 -23.26
CA VAL A 190 -9.63 -63.48 -23.44
C VAL A 190 -8.43 -63.66 -24.37
N PRO A 191 -7.20 -63.63 -23.83
CA PRO A 191 -6.00 -63.77 -24.65
C PRO A 191 -5.78 -65.21 -25.10
N GLN A 192 -5.47 -65.38 -26.37
CA GLN A 192 -5.14 -66.61 -27.07
C GLN A 192 -3.66 -66.64 -27.37
N ILE A 193 -3.07 -67.84 -27.28
CA ILE A 193 -1.66 -68.05 -27.55
C ILE A 193 -1.51 -68.28 -29.05
N LYS A 194 -0.94 -67.30 -29.77
CA LYS A 194 -0.56 -67.48 -31.18
C LYS A 194 0.76 -68.23 -31.24
N THR A 195 0.71 -69.53 -31.48
CA THR A 195 1.91 -70.32 -31.81
C THR A 195 2.26 -70.13 -33.28
N PRO A 196 3.50 -69.74 -33.64
CA PRO A 196 3.91 -69.70 -35.03
C PRO A 196 3.91 -71.14 -35.58
N HIS A 197 3.26 -71.36 -36.72
CA HIS A 197 3.40 -72.60 -37.46
C HIS A 197 4.87 -72.72 -37.91
N LEU A 198 5.62 -73.66 -37.33
CA LEU A 198 6.87 -74.11 -37.92
C LEU A 198 6.52 -74.89 -39.20
N ILE A 199 6.73 -74.26 -40.34
CA ILE A 199 6.89 -74.90 -41.64
C ILE A 199 8.28 -74.50 -42.15
#